data_AF-A0A528WVQ6-F1
#
_entry.id   AF-A0A528WVQ6-F1
#
_cell.length_a   1.000
_cell.length_b   1.000
_cell.length_c   1.000
_cell.angle_alpha   90.00
_cell.angle_beta   90.00
_cell.angle_gamma   90.00
#
_symmetry.space_group_name_H-M   'P 1'
#
loop_
_entity.id
_entity.type
_entity.pdbx_description
1 polymer ?
#
loop_
_entity_poly.entity_id
_entity_poly.type
_entity_poly.pdbx_seq_one_letter_code
_entity_poly.pdbx_strand_id
1 'polypeptide(L)'
;MASIPTDWGLPDWRDPIAYGNVSVWSYYRWRWEFTRRRDDIRRTFLEHADETHKSLMAAPNYSDMEAKDGKTPNDPGFWAMTPLQPKFGMTGIPNPSISDQPMLERVFVNEHEEVYEGRGKDYLNFEEWTSIFLPESTVAIVFDTTRSFAPQIKAAQATLKRYGDPRQRRKHPRVWLAYLRVLDAREASASWSVIAKVVLNKNIRDQESAPQAAKETWDQARALMFSWAD
;
A
#
# COMPACT_ATOMS: atom_id res chain seq x y z
N MET A 1 -18.30 8.85 15.17
CA MET A 1 -17.74 7.98 14.12
C MET A 1 -18.19 8.54 12.79
N ALA A 2 -17.27 9.07 11.98
CA ALA A 2 -17.62 9.53 10.63
C ALA A 2 -18.08 8.34 9.79
N SER A 3 -19.19 8.49 9.06
CA SER A 3 -19.63 7.48 8.10
C SER A 3 -18.59 7.32 7.01
N ILE A 4 -18.15 6.09 6.78
CA ILE A 4 -17.22 5.79 5.69
C ILE A 4 -17.90 6.15 4.36
N PRO A 5 -17.28 6.99 3.50
CA PRO A 5 -17.82 7.27 2.17
C PRO A 5 -18.06 5.96 1.39
N THR A 6 -19.24 5.82 0.79
CA THR A 6 -19.61 4.61 0.04
C THR A 6 -18.99 4.53 -1.36
N ASP A 7 -18.46 5.64 -1.87
CA ASP A 7 -17.79 5.69 -3.17
C ASP A 7 -16.30 5.98 -3.00
N TRP A 8 -15.50 4.91 -2.99
CA TRP A 8 -14.04 4.97 -2.96
C TRP A 8 -13.44 5.21 -4.35
N GLY A 9 -14.18 5.80 -5.27
CA GLY A 9 -13.73 6.07 -6.65
C GLY A 9 -13.25 4.80 -7.35
N LEU A 10 -13.94 3.68 -7.13
CA LEU A 10 -13.63 2.41 -7.77
C LEU A 10 -14.28 2.36 -9.16
N PRO A 11 -13.56 1.89 -10.20
CA PRO A 11 -14.16 1.70 -11.52
C PRO A 11 -15.31 0.67 -11.49
N ASP A 12 -16.22 0.73 -12.47
CA ASP A 12 -17.21 -0.34 -12.65
C ASP A 12 -16.49 -1.65 -13.00
N TRP A 13 -16.49 -2.59 -12.05
CA TRP A 13 -15.85 -3.89 -12.18
C TRP A 13 -16.37 -4.72 -13.37
N ARG A 14 -17.58 -4.41 -13.87
CA ARG A 14 -18.14 -5.07 -15.05
C ARG A 14 -17.43 -4.63 -16.32
N ASP A 15 -16.92 -3.41 -16.36
CA ASP A 15 -16.27 -2.81 -17.52
C ASP A 15 -14.74 -2.77 -17.34
N PRO A 16 -13.96 -3.61 -18.04
CA PRO A 16 -12.51 -3.55 -17.95
C PRO A 16 -11.93 -2.22 -18.48
N ILE A 17 -12.64 -1.48 -19.33
CA ILE A 17 -12.17 -0.19 -19.88
C ILE A 17 -12.24 0.92 -18.83
N ALA A 18 -13.13 0.82 -17.84
CA ALA A 18 -13.26 1.80 -16.76
C ALA A 18 -11.99 1.95 -15.91
N TYR A 19 -11.07 0.97 -15.95
CA TYR A 19 -9.76 1.04 -15.30
C TYR A 19 -8.72 1.82 -16.11
N GLY A 20 -9.06 2.26 -17.32
CA GLY A 20 -8.15 2.97 -18.22
C GLY A 20 -7.10 2.04 -18.86
N ASN A 21 -6.01 2.62 -19.35
CA ASN A 21 -4.95 1.86 -20.02
C ASN A 21 -4.01 1.20 -19.00
N VAL A 22 -4.40 0.04 -18.47
CA VAL A 22 -3.61 -0.69 -17.46
C VAL A 22 -2.29 -1.26 -18.00
N SER A 23 -2.10 -1.32 -19.32
CA SER A 23 -0.86 -1.82 -19.93
C SER A 23 0.34 -0.89 -19.72
N VAL A 24 0.10 0.39 -19.43
CA VAL A 24 1.14 1.39 -19.15
C VAL A 24 1.33 1.66 -17.66
N TRP A 25 0.58 0.95 -16.81
CA TRP A 25 0.69 1.13 -15.37
C TRP A 25 2.04 0.63 -14.85
N SER A 26 2.71 1.50 -14.09
CA SER A 26 3.92 1.13 -13.37
C SER A 26 3.62 0.14 -12.26
N TYR A 27 4.66 -0.54 -11.77
CA TYR A 27 4.57 -1.40 -10.60
C TYR A 27 3.95 -0.70 -9.39
N TYR A 28 4.38 0.55 -9.11
CA TYR A 28 3.84 1.35 -8.02
C TYR A 28 2.37 1.72 -8.21
N ARG A 29 1.92 1.95 -9.45
CA ARG A 29 0.49 2.14 -9.71
C ARG A 29 -0.29 0.87 -9.40
N TRP A 30 0.17 -0.29 -9.86
CA TRP A 30 -0.47 -1.56 -9.48
C TRP A 30 -0.50 -1.74 -7.96
N ARG A 31 0.62 -1.53 -7.27
CA ARG A 31 0.71 -1.62 -5.80
C ARG A 31 -0.27 -0.68 -5.10
N TRP A 32 -0.39 0.55 -5.58
CA TRP A 32 -1.35 1.52 -5.09
C TRP A 32 -2.79 1.04 -5.28
N GLU A 33 -3.16 0.56 -6.47
CA GLU A 33 -4.53 0.12 -6.77
C GLU A 33 -5.00 -1.00 -5.84
N PHE A 34 -4.18 -2.00 -5.54
CA PHE A 34 -4.60 -2.99 -4.55
C PHE A 34 -4.59 -2.44 -3.13
N THR A 35 -3.60 -1.62 -2.77
CA THR A 35 -3.46 -1.09 -1.41
C THR A 35 -4.64 -0.17 -1.02
N ARG A 36 -5.07 0.73 -1.92
CA ARG A 36 -6.20 1.68 -1.68
C ARG A 36 -7.56 0.99 -1.42
N ARG A 37 -7.67 -0.31 -1.73
CA ARG A 37 -8.86 -1.14 -1.50
C ARG A 37 -8.91 -1.75 -0.09
N ARG A 38 -7.85 -1.60 0.70
CA ARG A 38 -7.84 -2.13 2.06
C ARG A 38 -8.61 -1.21 3.01
N ASP A 39 -9.48 -1.79 3.82
CA ASP A 39 -10.27 -1.05 4.82
C ASP A 39 -9.40 -0.37 5.89
N ASP A 40 -8.27 -0.99 6.24
CA ASP A 40 -7.35 -0.41 7.22
C ASP A 40 -6.66 0.85 6.67
N ILE A 41 -6.23 0.86 5.41
CA ILE A 41 -5.71 2.05 4.72
C ILE A 41 -6.75 3.17 4.68
N ARG A 42 -7.96 2.83 4.21
CA ARG A 42 -9.09 3.75 4.09
C ARG A 42 -9.44 4.42 5.41
N ARG A 43 -9.57 3.61 6.47
CA ARG A 43 -9.86 4.12 7.82
C ARG A 43 -8.73 4.99 8.33
N THR A 44 -7.48 4.56 8.22
CA THR A 44 -6.33 5.34 8.69
C THR A 44 -6.21 6.68 7.94
N PHE A 45 -6.48 6.72 6.64
CA PHE A 45 -6.55 7.98 5.91
C PHE A 45 -7.61 8.92 6.51
N LEU A 46 -8.85 8.44 6.67
CA LEU A 46 -9.95 9.23 7.21
C LEU A 46 -9.68 9.73 8.64
N GLU A 47 -8.99 8.93 9.46
CA GLU A 47 -8.63 9.28 10.84
C GLU A 47 -7.60 10.42 10.91
N HIS A 48 -6.69 10.54 9.94
CA HIS A 48 -5.53 11.44 10.02
C HIS A 48 -5.52 12.58 9.00
N ALA A 49 -6.31 12.52 7.93
CA ALA A 49 -6.25 13.50 6.85
C ALA A 49 -6.55 14.94 7.33
N ASP A 50 -7.59 15.13 8.14
CA ASP A 50 -7.98 16.46 8.63
C ASP A 50 -6.91 17.08 9.55
N GLU A 51 -6.33 16.28 10.46
CA GLU A 51 -5.28 16.73 11.37
C GLU A 51 -3.99 17.05 10.61
N THR A 52 -3.65 16.23 9.61
CA THR A 52 -2.51 16.46 8.72
C THR A 52 -2.69 17.78 7.98
N HIS A 53 -3.85 18.00 7.37
CA HIS A 53 -4.15 19.24 6.65
C HIS A 53 -4.05 20.47 7.58
N LYS A 54 -4.66 20.41 8.78
CA LYS A 54 -4.56 21.49 9.77
C LYS A 54 -3.12 21.79 10.17
N SER A 55 -2.33 20.74 10.42
CA SER A 55 -0.92 20.87 10.82
C SER A 55 -0.07 21.47 9.71
N LEU A 56 -0.28 21.06 8.45
CA LEU A 56 0.39 21.67 7.30
C LEU A 56 0.05 23.15 7.17
N MET A 57 -1.23 23.51 7.26
CA MET A 57 -1.67 24.92 7.17
C MET A 57 -1.18 25.79 8.33
N ALA A 58 -0.82 25.19 9.47
CA ALA A 58 -0.29 25.90 10.64
C ALA A 58 1.25 26.04 10.63
N ALA A 59 1.96 25.35 9.74
CA ALA A 59 3.42 25.36 9.71
C ALA A 59 3.95 26.71 9.17
N PRO A 60 5.00 27.31 9.77
CA PRO A 60 5.50 28.64 9.39
C PRO A 60 5.96 28.77 7.93
N ASN A 61 6.42 27.66 7.34
CA ASN A 61 6.86 27.63 5.94
C ASN A 61 5.68 27.43 4.96
N TYR A 62 4.50 27.07 5.47
CA TYR A 62 3.26 26.88 4.72
C TYR A 62 2.31 28.07 4.88
N SER A 63 2.46 28.88 5.94
CA SER A 63 1.66 30.10 6.13
C SER A 63 1.91 31.16 5.07
N ASP A 64 3.04 31.06 4.35
CA ASP A 64 3.38 31.92 3.20
C ASP A 64 2.90 31.34 1.85
N MET A 65 2.44 30.08 1.80
CA MET A 65 1.81 29.52 0.60
C MET A 65 0.39 30.08 0.50
N GLU A 66 0.00 30.54 -0.70
CA GLU A 66 -1.38 30.98 -0.88
C GLU A 66 -2.32 29.78 -0.68
N ALA A 67 -3.55 30.01 -0.18
CA ALA A 67 -4.53 28.95 0.04
C ALA A 67 -4.85 28.13 -1.25
N LYS A 68 -4.56 28.69 -2.43
CA LYS A 68 -4.67 28.01 -3.74
C LYS A 68 -3.56 26.97 -3.99
N ASP A 69 -2.44 27.08 -3.27
CA ASP A 69 -1.26 26.23 -3.41
C ASP A 69 -1.25 25.08 -2.36
N GLY A 70 -2.07 25.20 -1.31
CA GLY A 70 -2.27 24.16 -0.31
C GLY A 70 -3.21 23.06 -0.80
N LYS A 71 -2.71 21.82 -0.85
CA LYS A 71 -3.55 20.66 -1.18
C LYS A 71 -4.48 20.30 -0.02
N THR A 72 -5.74 20.05 -0.33
CA THR A 72 -6.72 19.52 0.60
C THR A 72 -6.74 17.98 0.58
N PRO A 73 -7.37 17.32 1.57
CA PRO A 73 -7.55 15.87 1.57
C PRO A 73 -8.15 15.27 0.29
N ASN A 74 -8.89 16.06 -0.48
CA ASN A 74 -9.55 15.60 -1.71
C ASN A 74 -8.74 15.87 -2.98
N ASP A 75 -7.56 16.51 -2.86
CA ASP A 75 -6.71 16.83 -4.00
C ASP A 75 -5.70 15.72 -4.29
N PRO A 76 -5.40 15.43 -5.57
CA PRO A 76 -4.33 14.53 -5.94
C PRO A 76 -2.97 14.93 -5.34
N GLY A 77 -2.37 13.96 -4.68
CA GLY A 77 -1.11 14.06 -3.98
C GLY A 77 -1.13 14.88 -2.71
N PHE A 78 -2.28 15.01 -2.06
CA PHE A 78 -2.34 15.11 -0.61
C PHE A 78 -2.09 13.73 0.00
N TRP A 79 -1.37 13.68 1.11
CA TRP A 79 -1.19 12.49 1.93
C TRP A 79 -1.49 12.78 3.39
N ALA A 80 -2.11 11.82 4.07
CA ALA A 80 -2.26 11.84 5.51
C ALA A 80 -0.95 11.36 6.17
N MET A 81 -0.39 12.17 7.06
CA MET A 81 0.71 11.78 7.92
C MET A 81 0.15 10.87 9.01
N THR A 82 0.79 9.73 9.23
CA THR A 82 0.35 8.78 10.26
C THR A 82 1.51 8.49 11.21
N PRO A 83 1.28 8.31 12.52
CA PRO A 83 2.32 7.91 13.47
C PRO A 83 2.82 6.46 13.24
N LEU A 84 2.26 5.75 12.25
CA LEU A 84 2.53 4.36 11.93
C LEU A 84 3.28 4.22 10.58
N GLN A 85 4.15 5.18 10.24
CA GLN A 85 4.83 5.29 8.92
C GLN A 85 5.39 3.96 8.34
N PRO A 86 5.80 2.92 9.10
CA PRO A 86 6.16 1.63 8.50
C PRO A 86 4.96 0.78 8.05
N LYS A 87 3.83 0.78 8.76
CA LYS A 87 2.77 -0.27 8.70
C LYS A 87 2.26 -0.64 7.30
N PHE A 88 2.33 0.29 6.35
CA PHE A 88 1.85 0.11 4.99
C PHE A 88 2.93 0.25 3.92
N GLY A 89 4.18 0.43 4.31
CA GLY A 89 5.31 0.74 3.44
C GLY A 89 5.14 2.05 2.69
N MET A 90 4.56 3.09 3.31
CA MET A 90 4.37 4.42 2.71
C MET A 90 4.66 5.51 3.73
N THR A 91 5.38 6.56 3.34
CA THR A 91 5.72 7.70 4.21
C THR A 91 4.50 8.53 4.62
N GLY A 92 3.47 8.54 3.77
CA GLY A 92 2.15 9.08 4.03
C GLY A 92 1.11 8.28 3.24
N ILE A 93 -0.15 8.34 3.64
CA ILE A 93 -1.23 7.63 2.95
C ILE A 93 -1.93 8.61 1.99
N PRO A 94 -1.85 8.45 0.67
CA PRO A 94 -2.63 9.26 -0.26
C PRO A 94 -4.13 8.99 -0.11
N ASN A 95 -4.98 9.89 -0.59
CA ASN A 95 -6.44 9.68 -0.56
C ASN A 95 -6.84 8.39 -1.31
N PRO A 96 -7.37 7.36 -0.61
CA PRO A 96 -7.78 6.08 -1.20
C PRO A 96 -9.02 6.16 -2.08
N SER A 97 -9.61 7.33 -2.28
CA SER A 97 -10.66 7.58 -3.27
C SER A 97 -10.11 8.05 -4.61
N ILE A 98 -8.86 8.52 -4.67
CA ILE A 98 -8.24 9.03 -5.91
C ILE A 98 -7.30 7.97 -6.49
N SER A 99 -7.71 7.35 -7.61
CA SER A 99 -6.89 6.37 -8.33
C SER A 99 -5.61 7.05 -8.86
N ASP A 100 -5.77 8.21 -9.50
CA ASP A 100 -4.65 8.93 -10.15
C ASP A 100 -3.86 9.87 -9.24
N GLN A 101 -3.07 9.27 -8.36
CA GLN A 101 -2.09 9.97 -7.53
C GLN A 101 -0.80 10.28 -8.32
N PRO A 102 -0.11 11.40 -8.04
CA PRO A 102 1.23 11.65 -8.57
C PRO A 102 2.22 10.51 -8.26
N MET A 103 3.28 10.38 -9.05
CA MET A 103 4.22 9.23 -8.90
C MET A 103 4.84 9.16 -7.50
N LEU A 104 5.34 10.28 -6.98
CA LEU A 104 6.03 10.34 -5.69
C LEU A 104 5.14 9.90 -4.52
N GLU A 105 3.83 10.11 -4.64
CA GLU A 105 2.84 9.74 -3.62
C GLU A 105 2.47 8.25 -3.66
N ARG A 106 2.85 7.55 -4.73
CA ARG A 106 2.70 6.11 -4.86
C ARG A 106 3.99 5.37 -4.56
N VAL A 107 5.05 6.07 -4.12
CA VAL A 107 6.30 5.44 -3.75
C VAL A 107 6.07 4.72 -2.43
N PHE A 108 6.17 3.40 -2.51
CA PHE A 108 6.21 2.59 -1.33
C PHE A 108 7.67 2.56 -0.85
N VAL A 109 7.89 3.02 0.37
CA VAL A 109 9.15 2.74 1.05
C VAL A 109 9.17 1.23 1.26
N ASN A 110 10.09 0.55 0.59
CA ASN A 110 10.33 -0.85 0.86
C ASN A 110 10.66 -0.94 2.35
N GLU A 111 9.78 -1.56 3.13
CA GLU A 111 10.17 -2.15 4.40
C GLU A 111 11.14 -3.30 4.08
N HIS A 112 12.36 -2.99 3.66
CA HIS A 112 13.45 -3.70 4.30
C HIS A 112 13.31 -3.25 5.74
N GLU A 113 12.77 -4.12 6.61
CA GLU A 113 12.51 -3.79 8.01
C GLU A 113 13.73 -3.01 8.48
N GLU A 114 13.56 -1.72 8.79
CA GLU A 114 14.60 -1.02 9.49
C GLU A 114 14.72 -1.75 10.84
N VAL A 115 15.70 -2.63 10.94
CA VAL A 115 15.97 -3.36 12.16
C VAL A 115 16.59 -2.37 13.12
N TYR A 116 15.73 -1.62 13.82
CA TYR A 116 16.12 -0.83 14.96
C TYR A 116 15.80 -1.61 16.24
N GLU A 117 16.76 -2.41 16.70
CA GLU A 117 16.72 -2.94 18.07
C GLU A 117 17.52 -2.00 19.00
N GLY A 118 16.91 -0.85 19.32
CA GLY A 118 17.41 0.07 20.36
C GLY A 118 16.54 -0.01 21.61
N ARG A 119 17.15 -0.24 22.78
CA ARG A 119 16.51 -0.01 24.09
C ARG A 119 17.32 1.03 24.86
N GLY A 120 16.68 2.14 25.24
CA GLY A 120 17.28 3.21 26.06
C GLY A 120 16.43 4.48 26.06
N LYS A 121 16.59 5.33 27.10
CA LYS A 121 15.89 6.61 27.24
C LYS A 121 16.22 7.63 26.14
N ASP A 122 17.34 7.46 25.45
CA ASP A 122 17.81 8.37 24.40
C ASP A 122 17.08 8.17 23.06
N TYR A 123 16.26 7.12 22.93
CA TYR A 123 15.52 6.81 21.71
C TYR A 123 14.26 7.67 21.51
N LEU A 124 13.77 8.35 22.55
CA LEU A 124 12.59 9.21 22.46
C LEU A 124 12.90 10.65 22.02
N ASN A 125 14.18 10.99 21.84
CA ASN A 125 14.60 12.33 21.42
C ASN A 125 14.99 12.29 19.94
N PHE A 126 14.06 12.74 19.10
CA PHE A 126 14.05 12.75 17.63
C PHE A 126 15.18 13.57 16.95
N GLU A 127 16.43 13.56 17.43
CA GLU A 127 17.41 14.59 17.06
C GLU A 127 18.21 14.33 15.77
N GLU A 128 18.43 13.09 15.32
CA GLU A 128 19.14 12.85 14.04
C GLU A 128 18.63 11.60 13.31
N TRP A 129 17.81 11.81 12.26
CA TRP A 129 17.53 10.76 11.28
C TRP A 129 18.54 10.88 10.14
N THR A 130 19.24 9.79 9.81
CA THR A 130 20.02 9.69 8.57
C THR A 130 19.27 8.78 7.61
N SER A 131 18.74 9.35 6.52
CA SER A 131 18.18 8.56 5.43
C SER A 131 19.30 8.07 4.50
N ILE A 132 19.29 6.78 4.20
CA ILE A 132 20.21 6.16 3.23
C ILE A 132 19.42 5.55 2.08
N PHE A 133 19.80 5.89 0.86
CA PHE A 133 19.21 5.29 -0.35
C PHE A 133 19.93 3.99 -0.66
N LEU A 134 19.20 2.89 -0.57
CA LEU A 134 19.70 1.54 -0.82
C LEU A 134 19.20 1.03 -2.18
N PRO A 135 20.07 0.44 -3.03
CA PRO A 135 19.63 -0.29 -4.22
C PRO A 135 18.68 -1.45 -3.88
N GLU A 136 17.92 -1.92 -4.88
CA GLU A 136 17.08 -3.11 -4.73
C GLU A 136 17.90 -4.30 -4.21
N SER A 137 17.29 -5.10 -3.32
CA SER A 137 17.92 -6.28 -2.71
C SER A 137 19.14 -5.97 -1.84
N THR A 138 19.24 -4.75 -1.29
CA THR A 138 20.27 -4.38 -0.32
C THR A 138 19.66 -3.97 1.01
N VAL A 139 20.39 -4.20 2.10
CA VAL A 139 19.95 -3.95 3.48
C VAL A 139 21.08 -3.25 4.21
N ALA A 140 20.74 -2.23 4.99
CA ALA A 140 21.65 -1.59 5.92
C ALA A 140 21.41 -2.12 7.34
N ILE A 141 22.51 -2.33 8.06
CA ILE A 141 22.48 -2.75 9.46
C ILE A 141 23.35 -1.77 10.23
N VAL A 142 22.77 -1.13 11.25
CA VAL A 142 23.47 -0.19 12.11
C VAL A 142 24.00 -0.94 13.32
N PHE A 143 25.28 -0.72 13.65
CA PHE A 143 25.92 -1.29 14.83
C PHE A 143 26.21 -0.18 15.85
N ASP A 144 25.95 -0.46 17.13
CA ASP A 144 26.36 0.37 18.25
C ASP A 144 27.84 0.10 18.54
N THR A 145 28.69 1.10 18.25
CA THR A 145 30.15 1.02 18.43
C THR A 145 30.59 1.08 19.89
N THR A 146 29.67 1.41 20.82
CA THR A 146 29.93 1.43 22.26
C THR A 146 29.75 0.04 22.91
N ARG A 147 29.20 -0.93 22.16
CA ARG A 147 28.93 -2.29 22.62
C ARG A 147 29.75 -3.31 21.83
N SER A 148 29.92 -4.50 22.39
CA SER A 148 30.62 -5.59 21.69
C SER A 148 29.90 -5.97 20.39
N PHE A 149 30.66 -6.13 19.30
CA PHE A 149 30.11 -6.48 17.99
C PHE A 149 29.62 -7.92 17.89
N ALA A 150 30.23 -8.87 18.61
CA ALA A 150 29.91 -10.29 18.50
C ALA A 150 28.41 -10.62 18.68
N PRO A 151 27.70 -10.14 19.73
CA PRO A 151 26.26 -10.36 19.85
C PRO A 151 25.44 -9.65 18.77
N GLN A 152 25.87 -8.45 18.35
CA GLN A 152 25.18 -7.67 17.32
C GLN A 152 25.27 -8.33 15.94
N ILE A 153 26.45 -8.85 15.56
CA ILE A 153 26.66 -9.60 14.32
C ILE A 153 25.82 -10.88 14.32
N LYS A 154 25.73 -11.58 15.45
CA LYS A 154 24.89 -12.78 15.57
C LYS A 154 23.40 -12.46 15.35
N ALA A 155 22.91 -11.35 15.90
CA ALA A 155 21.55 -10.88 15.67
C ALA A 155 21.33 -10.49 14.20
N ALA A 156 22.26 -9.72 13.62
CA ALA A 156 22.26 -9.35 12.21
C ALA A 156 22.19 -10.58 11.29
N GLN A 157 22.96 -11.64 11.56
CA GLN A 157 22.91 -12.89 10.80
C GLN A 157 21.55 -13.59 10.88
N ALA A 158 20.90 -13.61 12.06
CA ALA A 158 19.58 -14.19 12.23
C ALA A 158 18.51 -13.41 11.44
N THR A 159 18.63 -12.08 11.42
CA THR A 159 17.82 -11.18 10.61
C THR A 159 18.03 -11.43 9.12
N LEU A 160 19.28 -11.43 8.64
CA LEU A 160 19.63 -11.68 7.23
C LEU A 160 19.15 -13.03 6.72
N LYS A 161 19.11 -14.07 7.56
CA LYS A 161 18.54 -15.38 7.18
C LYS A 161 17.07 -15.32 6.79
N ARG A 162 16.28 -14.37 7.33
CA ARG A 162 14.88 -14.17 6.95
C ARG A 162 14.75 -13.56 5.55
N TYR A 163 15.73 -12.74 5.16
CA TYR A 163 15.81 -12.09 3.85
C TYR A 163 16.46 -12.97 2.78
N GLY A 164 17.37 -13.87 3.18
CA GLY A 164 18.16 -14.73 2.28
C GLY A 164 17.42 -15.95 1.72
N ASP A 165 16.12 -16.11 2.01
CA ASP A 165 15.29 -17.13 1.36
C ASP A 165 14.55 -16.47 0.20
N PRO A 166 15.07 -16.54 -1.05
CA PRO A 166 14.45 -15.92 -2.20
C PRO A 166 13.12 -16.62 -2.47
N ARG A 167 12.06 -16.13 -1.84
CA ARG A 167 10.70 -16.47 -2.21
C ARG A 167 10.47 -15.84 -3.57
N GLN A 168 10.86 -16.54 -4.64
CA GLN A 168 10.50 -16.20 -6.01
C GLN A 168 8.97 -16.29 -6.13
N ARG A 169 8.30 -15.22 -5.73
CA ARG A 169 6.90 -15.00 -6.04
C ARG A 169 6.88 -14.51 -7.47
N ARG A 170 6.62 -15.43 -8.41
CA ARG A 170 6.41 -15.06 -9.81
C ARG A 170 5.27 -14.03 -9.86
N LYS A 171 5.59 -12.81 -10.29
CA LYS A 171 4.59 -11.77 -10.55
C LYS A 171 3.80 -12.22 -11.79
N HIS A 172 2.48 -12.11 -11.74
CA HIS A 172 1.59 -12.43 -12.87
C HIS A 172 0.79 -11.18 -13.32
N PRO A 173 1.43 -10.14 -13.89
CA PRO A 173 0.75 -8.88 -14.21
C PRO A 173 -0.47 -9.03 -15.10
N ARG A 174 -0.48 -10.05 -15.98
CA ARG A 174 -1.59 -10.34 -16.90
C ARG A 174 -2.91 -10.63 -16.20
N VAL A 175 -2.88 -11.11 -14.94
CA VAL A 175 -4.11 -11.41 -14.18
C VAL A 175 -4.50 -10.31 -13.20
N TRP A 176 -3.67 -9.27 -13.02
CA TRP A 176 -3.92 -8.23 -12.02
C TRP A 176 -5.18 -7.41 -12.28
N LEU A 177 -5.51 -7.12 -13.55
CA LEU A 177 -6.77 -6.48 -13.87
C LEU A 177 -7.98 -7.34 -13.45
N ALA A 178 -7.93 -8.65 -13.71
CA ALA A 178 -8.98 -9.56 -13.28
C ALA A 178 -9.10 -9.57 -11.75
N TYR A 179 -7.98 -9.52 -11.03
CA TYR A 179 -7.97 -9.46 -9.57
C TYR A 179 -8.63 -8.19 -9.04
N LEU A 180 -8.29 -7.00 -9.58
CA LEU A 180 -8.95 -5.75 -9.17
C LEU A 180 -10.46 -5.83 -9.40
N ARG A 181 -10.88 -6.31 -10.57
CA ARG A 181 -12.32 -6.48 -10.90
C ARG A 181 -13.02 -7.44 -9.96
N VAL A 182 -12.37 -8.54 -9.56
CA VAL A 182 -12.94 -9.48 -8.58
C VAL A 182 -13.07 -8.85 -7.20
N LEU A 183 -12.09 -8.05 -6.75
CA LEU A 183 -12.16 -7.31 -5.48
C LEU A 183 -13.32 -6.30 -5.50
N ASP A 184 -13.40 -5.49 -6.54
CA ASP A 184 -14.41 -4.44 -6.70
C ASP A 184 -15.82 -5.04 -6.85
N ALA A 185 -15.95 -6.18 -7.52
CA ALA A 185 -17.21 -6.90 -7.61
C ALA A 185 -17.70 -7.39 -6.24
N ARG A 186 -16.77 -7.84 -5.38
CA ARG A 186 -17.11 -8.27 -4.03
C ARG A 186 -17.44 -7.11 -3.11
N GLU A 187 -16.78 -5.97 -3.26
CA GLU A 187 -17.15 -4.74 -2.58
C GLU A 187 -18.56 -4.27 -2.99
N ALA A 188 -18.89 -4.40 -4.28
CA ALA A 188 -20.23 -4.20 -4.82
C ALA A 188 -21.23 -5.34 -4.49
N SER A 189 -20.89 -6.25 -3.57
CA SER A 189 -21.73 -7.37 -3.11
C SER A 189 -22.19 -8.34 -4.22
N ALA A 190 -21.48 -8.42 -5.35
CA ALA A 190 -21.80 -9.36 -6.42
C ALA A 190 -21.59 -10.81 -5.97
N SER A 191 -22.47 -11.72 -6.40
CA SER A 191 -22.35 -13.15 -6.11
C SER A 191 -21.17 -13.78 -6.86
N TRP A 192 -20.61 -14.87 -6.32
CA TRP A 192 -19.50 -15.59 -6.94
C TRP A 192 -19.83 -16.07 -8.36
N SER A 193 -21.06 -16.53 -8.59
CA SER A 193 -21.52 -16.96 -9.92
C SER A 193 -21.54 -15.81 -10.93
N VAL A 194 -21.94 -14.62 -10.49
CA VAL A 194 -21.92 -13.41 -11.34
C VAL A 194 -20.48 -13.02 -11.67
N ILE A 195 -19.58 -13.04 -10.69
CA ILE A 195 -18.16 -12.74 -10.88
C ILE A 195 -17.50 -13.73 -11.84
N ALA A 196 -17.75 -15.02 -11.67
CA ALA A 196 -17.21 -16.07 -12.54
C ALA A 196 -17.64 -15.87 -14.00
N LYS A 197 -18.91 -15.51 -14.22
CA LYS A 197 -19.45 -15.25 -15.55
C LYS A 197 -18.88 -13.97 -16.16
N VAL A 198 -18.88 -12.85 -15.43
CA VAL A 198 -18.61 -11.51 -15.98
C VAL A 198 -17.12 -11.18 -16.01
N VAL A 199 -16.36 -11.59 -14.98
CA VAL A 199 -14.94 -11.24 -14.86
C VAL A 199 -14.04 -12.36 -15.41
N LEU A 200 -14.35 -13.61 -15.07
CA LEU A 200 -13.53 -14.76 -15.47
C LEU A 200 -13.96 -15.40 -16.80
N ASN A 201 -15.07 -14.91 -17.37
CA ASN A 201 -15.67 -15.45 -18.60
C ASN A 201 -15.88 -16.98 -18.56
N LYS A 202 -16.20 -17.51 -17.37
CA LYS A 202 -16.49 -18.94 -17.19
C LYS A 202 -17.90 -19.21 -17.70
N ASN A 203 -18.00 -20.13 -18.66
CA ASN A 203 -19.27 -20.50 -19.26
C ASN A 203 -20.16 -21.23 -18.26
N ILE A 204 -21.46 -21.17 -18.51
CA ILE A 204 -22.49 -21.87 -17.74
C ILE A 204 -22.24 -23.38 -17.74
N ARG A 205 -21.49 -23.97 -18.68
CA ARG A 205 -21.19 -25.41 -18.65
C ARG A 205 -20.26 -25.84 -17.50
N ASP A 206 -19.57 -24.90 -16.85
CA ASP A 206 -18.70 -25.13 -15.69
C ASP A 206 -19.42 -24.83 -14.35
N GLN A 207 -20.75 -25.03 -14.26
CA GLN A 207 -21.60 -24.52 -13.15
C GLN A 207 -21.08 -24.83 -11.75
N GLU A 208 -20.52 -26.02 -11.53
CA GLU A 208 -20.09 -26.46 -10.20
C GLU A 208 -18.75 -25.83 -9.77
N SER A 209 -17.82 -25.62 -10.71
CA SER A 209 -16.48 -25.09 -10.39
C SER A 209 -16.35 -23.59 -10.58
N ALA A 210 -17.25 -22.95 -11.34
CA ALA A 210 -17.17 -21.53 -11.66
C ALA A 210 -17.27 -20.60 -10.42
N PRO A 211 -18.20 -20.79 -9.46
CA PRO A 211 -18.25 -19.97 -8.25
C PRO A 211 -17.00 -20.15 -7.36
N GLN A 212 -16.50 -21.38 -7.28
CA GLN A 212 -15.29 -21.71 -6.51
C GLN A 212 -14.06 -21.00 -7.10
N ALA A 213 -13.90 -21.02 -8.43
CA ALA A 213 -12.82 -20.32 -9.11
C ALA A 213 -12.85 -18.80 -8.86
N ALA A 214 -14.04 -18.18 -8.81
CA ALA A 214 -14.19 -16.77 -8.47
C ALA A 214 -13.77 -16.47 -7.02
N LYS A 215 -14.15 -17.33 -6.07
CA LYS A 215 -13.73 -17.22 -4.67
C LYS A 215 -12.20 -17.37 -4.54
N GLU A 216 -11.61 -18.36 -5.18
CA GLU A 216 -10.15 -18.57 -5.16
C GLU A 216 -9.39 -17.39 -5.78
N THR A 217 -9.91 -16.85 -6.88
CA THR A 217 -9.34 -15.65 -7.51
C THR A 217 -9.41 -14.46 -6.55
N TRP A 218 -10.52 -14.31 -5.81
CA TRP A 218 -10.65 -13.27 -4.79
C TRP A 218 -9.69 -13.48 -3.62
N ASP A 219 -9.55 -14.71 -3.13
CA ASP A 219 -8.63 -15.05 -2.04
C ASP A 219 -7.18 -14.71 -2.45
N GLN A 220 -6.79 -15.01 -3.69
CA GLN A 220 -5.49 -14.64 -4.25
C GLN A 220 -5.32 -13.13 -4.43
N ALA A 221 -6.33 -12.44 -4.96
CA ALA A 221 -6.33 -10.99 -5.12
C ALA A 221 -6.21 -10.27 -3.77
N ARG A 222 -6.94 -10.76 -2.76
CA ARG A 222 -6.90 -10.23 -1.39
C ARG A 222 -5.53 -10.48 -0.77
N ALA A 223 -4.95 -11.66 -0.93
CA ALA A 223 -3.60 -11.93 -0.44
C ALA A 223 -2.55 -10.99 -1.07
N LEU A 224 -2.71 -10.62 -2.35
CA LEU A 224 -1.82 -9.67 -3.02
C LEU A 224 -1.90 -8.26 -2.41
N MET A 225 -3.08 -7.80 -1.94
CA MET A 225 -3.22 -6.50 -1.26
C MET A 225 -2.32 -6.35 -0.03
N PHE A 226 -2.02 -7.46 0.66
CA PHE A 226 -1.22 -7.48 1.88
C PHE A 226 0.21 -7.95 1.68
N SER A 227 0.52 -8.60 0.55
CA SER A 227 1.79 -9.30 0.37
C SER A 227 2.38 -9.09 -1.02
N TRP A 228 2.58 -7.81 -1.33
CA TRP A 228 3.38 -7.39 -2.48
C TRP A 228 4.78 -7.98 -2.39
N ALA A 229 5.22 -8.64 -3.46
CA ALA A 229 6.57 -9.16 -3.54
C ALA A 229 7.48 -7.99 -3.93
N ASP A 230 8.37 -7.58 -3.03
CA ASP A 230 9.48 -6.69 -3.38
C ASP A 230 10.34 -7.38 -4.45
#